data_AF-A0A369QVU3-F1
#
_entry.id   AF-A0A369QVU3-F1
#
_cell.length_a   1.000
_cell.length_b   1.000
_cell.length_c   1.000
_cell.angle_alpha   90.00
_cell.angle_beta   90.00
_cell.angle_gamma   90.00
#
_symmetry.space_group_name_H-M   'P 1'
#
loop_
_entity.id
_entity.type
_entity.pdbx_description
1 polymer ?
#
loop_
_entity_poly.entity_id
_entity_poly.type
_entity_poly.pdbx_seq_one_letter_code
_entity_poly.pdbx_strand_id
1 'polypeptide(L)'
;MMNKEASRENQLQAFNRLLNIMDELREKCPWDRKQTIASLRHLTIEETYELSDAIMRNDLQEVKKEIGDLMLHLVFYAKIASETQTFDLADVLNTLCDKLIFRHPHIYGNTEANTEEEVKKIGSS
;
A
#
# COMPACT_ATOMS: atom_id res chain seq x y z
N MET A 1 -25.18 8.85 3.95
CA MET A 1 -24.34 8.33 2.85
C MET A 1 -23.21 9.31 2.61
N MET A 2 -21.95 8.88 2.70
CA MET A 2 -20.80 9.71 2.33
C MET A 2 -20.79 9.90 0.81
N ASN A 3 -20.63 11.14 0.36
CA ASN A 3 -20.54 11.47 -1.07
C ASN A 3 -19.24 10.86 -1.64
N LYS A 4 -19.36 9.93 -2.61
CA LYS A 4 -18.24 9.10 -3.09
C LYS A 4 -17.18 9.90 -3.86
N GLU A 5 -17.57 10.95 -4.59
CA GLU A 5 -16.63 11.77 -5.36
C GLU A 5 -15.79 12.67 -4.44
N ALA A 6 -16.44 13.35 -3.49
CA ALA A 6 -15.75 14.08 -2.42
C ALA A 6 -14.82 13.14 -1.61
N SER A 7 -15.19 11.87 -1.47
CA SER A 7 -14.35 10.88 -0.79
C SER A 7 -13.09 10.51 -1.57
N ARG A 8 -13.13 10.43 -2.90
CA ARG A 8 -11.94 10.07 -3.69
C ARG A 8 -10.94 11.21 -3.71
N GLU A 9 -11.40 12.44 -3.91
CA GLU A 9 -10.54 13.62 -3.86
C GLU A 9 -9.84 13.72 -2.49
N ASN A 10 -10.60 13.56 -1.40
CA ASN A 10 -10.02 13.54 -0.05
C ASN A 10 -8.98 12.43 0.15
N GLN A 11 -9.20 11.23 -0.42
CA GLN A 11 -8.23 10.13 -0.36
C GLN A 11 -6.93 10.48 -1.09
N LEU A 12 -7.02 11.06 -2.29
CA LEU A 12 -5.85 11.47 -3.06
C LEU A 12 -5.07 12.58 -2.35
N GLN A 13 -5.76 13.57 -1.78
CA GLN A 13 -5.14 14.63 -0.99
C GLN A 13 -4.46 14.09 0.27
N ALA A 14 -5.10 13.14 0.97
CA ALA A 14 -4.50 12.50 2.14
C ALA A 14 -3.26 11.68 1.78
N PHE A 15 -3.28 10.99 0.64
CA PHE A 15 -2.11 10.24 0.16
C PHE A 15 -0.98 11.18 -0.25
N ASN A 16 -1.27 12.24 -0.99
CA ASN A 16 -0.29 13.27 -1.34
C ASN A 16 0.33 13.92 -0.09
N ARG A 17 -0.48 14.16 0.95
CA ARG A 17 0.02 14.65 2.24
C ARG A 17 1.03 13.68 2.88
N LEU A 18 0.80 12.37 2.81
CA LEU A 18 1.76 11.37 3.29
C LEU A 18 3.08 11.43 2.52
N LEU A 19 3.03 11.56 1.19
CA LEU A 19 4.25 11.65 0.36
C LEU A 19 5.07 12.89 0.71
N ASN A 20 4.43 14.05 0.84
CA ASN A 20 5.09 15.28 1.24
C ASN A 20 5.76 15.15 2.62
N ILE A 21 5.06 14.56 3.59
CA ILE A 21 5.63 14.32 4.94
C ILE A 21 6.84 13.40 4.84
N MET A 22 6.77 12.31 4.06
CA MET A 22 7.90 11.40 3.90
C MET A 22 9.12 12.10 3.29
N ASP A 23 8.91 12.92 2.26
CA ASP A 23 9.98 13.72 1.65
C ASP A 23 10.64 14.64 2.69
N GLU A 24 9.84 15.36 3.47
CA GLU A 24 10.34 16.23 4.52
C GLU A 24 11.10 15.47 5.61
N LEU A 25 10.62 14.29 6.02
CA LEU A 25 11.28 13.46 7.03
C LEU A 25 12.62 12.94 6.52
N ARG A 26 12.68 12.39 5.30
CA ARG A 26 13.94 11.93 4.68
C ARG A 26 14.95 13.07 4.53
N GLU A 27 14.47 14.27 4.20
CA GLU A 27 15.32 15.44 4.08
C GLU A 27 15.78 15.98 5.45
N LYS A 28 14.91 16.11 6.45
CA LYS A 28 15.20 16.90 7.66
C LYS A 28 15.53 16.06 8.89
N CYS A 29 15.02 14.84 9.01
CA CYS A 29 15.22 13.99 10.18
C CYS A 29 16.46 13.08 10.02
N PRO A 30 17.49 13.20 10.89
CA PRO A 30 18.68 12.36 10.79
C PRO A 30 18.40 10.87 10.96
N TRP A 31 17.39 10.52 11.78
CA TRP A 31 17.01 9.12 11.99
C TRP A 31 16.33 8.53 10.77
N ASP A 32 15.44 9.29 10.11
CA ASP A 32 14.77 8.82 8.90
C ASP A 32 15.74 8.72 7.74
N ARG A 33 16.65 9.70 7.59
CA ARG A 33 17.65 9.72 6.51
C ARG A 33 18.60 8.53 6.52
N LYS A 34 18.99 8.04 7.71
CA LYS A 34 19.89 6.87 7.83
C LYS A 34 19.21 5.53 7.53
N GLN A 35 17.88 5.49 7.41
CA GLN A 35 17.18 4.23 7.15
C GLN A 35 17.47 3.70 5.75
N THR A 36 17.48 2.37 5.66
CA THR A 36 17.65 1.59 4.44
C THR A 36 16.51 0.58 4.32
N ILE A 37 16.33 0.00 3.13
CA ILE A 37 15.35 -1.08 2.93
C ILE A 37 15.59 -2.23 3.93
N ALA A 38 16.86 -2.59 4.16
CA ALA A 38 17.20 -3.67 5.08
C ALA A 38 16.89 -3.32 6.55
N SER A 39 17.15 -2.08 6.97
CA SER A 39 16.97 -1.68 8.37
C SER A 39 15.49 -1.60 8.75
N LEU A 40 14.60 -1.21 7.84
CA LEU A 40 13.16 -1.11 8.12
C LEU A 40 12.43 -2.47 8.16
N ARG A 41 13.06 -3.55 7.63
CA ARG A 41 12.41 -4.86 7.47
C ARG A 41 11.81 -5.41 8.77
N HIS A 42 12.53 -5.30 9.89
CA HIS A 42 12.09 -5.84 11.17
C HIS A 42 10.84 -5.11 11.68
N LEU A 43 10.84 -3.77 11.62
CA LEU A 43 9.68 -2.95 11.98
C LEU A 43 8.46 -3.32 11.12
N THR A 44 8.62 -3.48 9.81
CA THR A 44 7.51 -3.89 8.93
C THR A 44 6.93 -5.26 9.32
N ILE A 45 7.77 -6.20 9.76
CA ILE A 45 7.30 -7.50 10.23
C ILE A 45 6.51 -7.35 11.54
N GLU A 46 7.00 -6.53 12.47
CA GLU A 46 6.31 -6.22 13.73
C GLU A 46 4.91 -5.64 13.47
N GLU A 47 4.78 -4.59 12.65
CA GLU A 47 3.46 -4.01 12.33
C GLU A 47 2.52 -5.00 11.64
N THR A 48 3.06 -5.96 10.89
CA THR A 48 2.25 -7.02 10.28
C THR A 48 1.66 -7.95 11.34
N TYR A 49 2.41 -8.26 12.41
CA TYR A 49 1.90 -9.02 13.54
C TYR A 49 0.89 -8.20 14.35
N GLU A 50 1.14 -6.91 14.57
CA GLU A 50 0.20 -6.02 15.25
C GLU A 50 -1.13 -5.92 14.49
N LEU A 51 -1.08 -5.75 13.16
CA LEU A 51 -2.27 -5.77 12.31
C LEU A 51 -3.03 -7.10 12.45
N SER A 52 -2.33 -8.23 12.41
CA SER A 52 -2.95 -9.55 12.55
C SER A 52 -3.66 -9.70 13.90
N ASP A 53 -3.02 -9.26 14.99
CA ASP A 53 -3.59 -9.31 16.33
C ASP A 53 -4.82 -8.40 16.45
N ALA A 54 -4.75 -7.17 15.93
CA ALA A 54 -5.87 -6.25 15.88
C ALA A 54 -7.09 -6.83 15.15
N ILE A 55 -6.87 -7.50 14.02
CA ILE A 55 -7.92 -8.22 13.27
C ILE A 55 -8.51 -9.34 14.13
N MET A 56 -7.67 -10.16 14.78
CA MET A 56 -8.14 -11.26 15.63
C MET A 56 -8.99 -10.78 16.81
N ARG A 57 -8.67 -9.59 17.35
CA ARG A 57 -9.44 -8.95 18.42
C ARG A 57 -10.68 -8.19 17.93
N ASN A 58 -10.93 -8.14 16.61
CA ASN A 58 -11.96 -7.28 16.00
C ASN A 58 -11.84 -5.80 16.39
N ASP A 59 -10.63 -5.32 16.67
CA ASP A 59 -10.39 -3.94 17.05
C ASP A 59 -10.19 -3.07 15.81
N LEU A 60 -11.28 -2.55 15.25
CA LEU A 60 -11.23 -1.77 14.01
C LEU A 60 -10.46 -0.45 14.13
N GLN A 61 -10.30 0.11 15.33
CA GLN A 61 -9.49 1.31 15.51
C GLN A 61 -8.00 0.96 15.44
N GLU A 62 -7.60 -0.14 16.08
CA GLU A 62 -6.22 -0.61 15.99
C GLU A 62 -5.90 -1.08 14.55
N VAL A 63 -6.81 -1.81 13.89
CA VAL A 63 -6.64 -2.16 12.46
C VAL A 63 -6.37 -0.93 11.59
N LYS A 64 -7.09 0.17 11.83
CA LYS A 64 -6.87 1.42 11.09
C LYS A 64 -5.48 2.01 11.36
N LYS A 65 -5.00 1.94 12.61
CA LYS A 65 -3.67 2.39 13.00
C LYS A 65 -2.59 1.56 12.30
N GLU A 66 -2.66 0.24 12.40
CA GLU A 66 -1.65 -0.66 11.84
C GLU A 66 -1.59 -0.63 10.31
N ILE A 67 -2.73 -0.45 9.64
CA ILE A 67 -2.75 -0.19 8.19
C ILE A 67 -1.96 1.10 7.87
N GLY A 68 -2.07 2.12 8.71
CA GLY A 68 -1.30 3.36 8.59
C GLY A 68 0.20 3.14 8.74
N ASP A 69 0.62 2.37 9.73
CA ASP A 69 2.04 2.08 10.00
C ASP A 69 2.66 1.20 8.91
N LEU A 70 1.90 0.26 8.35
CA LEU A 70 2.31 -0.46 7.15
C LEU A 70 2.41 0.45 5.91
N MET A 71 1.44 1.36 5.71
CA MET A 71 1.51 2.34 4.62
C MET A 71 2.73 3.25 4.74
N LEU A 72 3.08 3.67 5.97
CA LEU A 72 4.31 4.42 6.24
C LEU A 72 5.51 3.65 5.72
N HIS A 73 5.67 2.38 6.10
CA HIS A 73 6.79 1.55 5.65
C HIS A 73 6.85 1.36 4.13
N LEU A 74 5.71 1.10 3.47
CA LEU A 74 5.67 0.94 2.01
C LEU A 74 6.08 2.21 1.26
N VAL A 75 5.59 3.37 1.70
CA VAL A 75 6.01 4.67 1.13
C VAL A 75 7.49 4.93 1.42
N PHE A 76 7.97 4.56 2.61
CA PHE A 76 9.39 4.69 2.97
C PHE A 76 10.29 3.87 2.03
N TYR A 77 9.94 2.61 1.75
CA TYR A 77 10.69 1.77 0.83
C TYR A 77 10.75 2.36 -0.58
N ALA A 78 9.60 2.81 -1.11
CA ALA A 78 9.53 3.45 -2.41
C ALA A 78 10.35 4.74 -2.47
N LYS A 79 10.33 5.53 -1.39
CA LYS A 79 11.15 6.75 -1.29
C LYS A 79 12.65 6.43 -1.30
N ILE A 80 13.11 5.46 -0.50
CA ILE A 80 14.52 5.03 -0.51
C ILE A 80 14.94 4.52 -1.90
N ALA A 81 14.10 3.73 -2.56
CA ALA A 81 14.38 3.24 -3.91
C ALA A 81 14.49 4.38 -4.93
N SER A 82 13.64 5.41 -4.82
CA SER A 82 13.67 6.57 -5.72
C SER A 82 14.97 7.37 -5.62
N GLU A 83 15.60 7.44 -4.43
CA GLU A 83 16.87 8.12 -4.21
C GLU A 83 18.03 7.46 -4.98
N THR A 84 17.89 6.18 -5.31
CA THR A 84 18.84 5.41 -6.13
C THR A 84 18.43 5.30 -7.59
N GLN A 85 17.35 5.98 -8.01
CA GLN A 85 16.79 5.92 -9.37
C GLN A 85 16.43 4.48 -9.82
N THR A 86 16.09 3.59 -8.87
CA THR A 86 15.75 2.20 -9.17
C THR A 86 14.26 2.07 -9.53
N PHE A 87 13.38 2.59 -8.67
CA PHE A 87 11.94 2.71 -8.88
C PHE A 87 11.38 3.71 -7.87
N ASP A 88 10.16 4.20 -8.08
CA ASP A 88 9.42 5.02 -7.12
C ASP A 88 8.05 4.43 -6.77
N LEU A 89 7.24 5.21 -6.04
CA LEU A 89 5.92 4.76 -5.62
C LEU A 89 4.92 4.63 -6.78
N ALA A 90 5.05 5.46 -7.82
CA ALA A 90 4.21 5.35 -9.01
C ALA A 90 4.51 4.05 -9.76
N ASP A 91 5.79 3.67 -9.89
CA ASP A 91 6.19 2.38 -10.47
C ASP A 91 5.57 1.20 -9.73
N VAL A 92 5.64 1.22 -8.38
CA VAL A 92 5.05 0.18 -7.52
C VAL A 92 3.54 0.08 -7.72
N LEU A 93 2.84 1.20 -7.67
CA LEU A 93 1.38 1.24 -7.78
C LEU A 93 0.89 0.85 -9.17
N ASN A 94 1.55 1.33 -10.23
CA ASN A 94 1.19 0.96 -11.61
C ASN A 94 1.45 -0.53 -11.87
N THR A 95 2.59 -1.07 -11.41
CA THR A 95 2.87 -2.51 -11.50
C THR A 95 1.81 -3.34 -10.78
N LEU A 96 1.35 -2.89 -9.61
CA LEU A 96 0.25 -3.53 -8.88
C LEU A 96 -1.08 -3.43 -9.65
N CYS A 97 -1.42 -2.25 -10.17
CA CYS A 97 -2.63 -2.04 -10.96
C CYS A 97 -2.66 -2.95 -12.20
N ASP A 98 -1.59 -2.99 -12.98
CA ASP A 98 -1.47 -3.84 -14.16
C ASP A 98 -1.62 -5.32 -13.80
N LYS A 99 -0.98 -5.75 -12.71
CA LYS A 99 -1.12 -7.11 -12.19
C LYS A 99 -2.56 -7.43 -11.78
N LEU A 100 -3.25 -6.49 -11.12
CA LEU A 100 -4.64 -6.69 -10.71
C LEU A 100 -5.58 -6.72 -11.93
N ILE A 101 -5.39 -5.84 -12.92
CA ILE A 101 -6.15 -5.85 -14.17
C ILE A 101 -5.96 -7.19 -14.90
N PHE A 102 -4.70 -7.62 -15.04
CA PHE A 102 -4.36 -8.88 -15.71
C PHE A 102 -4.98 -10.11 -15.02
N ARG A 103 -4.99 -10.16 -13.69
CA ARG A 103 -5.56 -11.29 -12.91
C ARG A 103 -7.09 -11.30 -12.85
N HIS A 104 -7.76 -10.23 -13.29
CA HIS A 104 -9.22 -10.13 -13.29
C HIS A 104 -9.77 -9.87 -14.70
N PRO A 105 -9.51 -10.77 -15.69
CA PRO A 105 -10.02 -10.60 -17.05
C PRO A 105 -11.54 -10.70 -17.12
N HIS A 106 -12.21 -11.12 -16.04
CA HIS A 106 -13.66 -11.13 -15.89
C HIS A 106 -14.26 -9.81 -15.45
N ILE A 107 -13.43 -8.88 -14.94
CA ILE A 107 -13.84 -7.51 -14.64
C ILE A 107 -13.40 -6.58 -15.77
N TYR A 108 -12.19 -6.77 -16.29
CA TYR A 108 -11.53 -5.83 -17.21
C TYR A 108 -11.40 -6.33 -18.66
N GLY A 109 -11.85 -7.55 -18.95
CA GLY A 109 -11.81 -8.15 -20.28
C GLY A 109 -13.15 -8.80 -20.64
N ASN A 110 -13.13 -9.72 -21.61
CA ASN A 110 -14.33 -10.38 -22.15
C ASN A 110 -14.54 -11.81 -21.60
N THR A 111 -13.85 -12.21 -20.52
CA THR A 111 -13.95 -13.58 -19.99
C THR A 111 -15.03 -13.63 -18.92
N GLU A 112 -16.07 -14.44 -19.07
CA GLU A 112 -17.07 -14.56 -18.00
C GLU A 112 -16.59 -15.49 -16.87
N ALA A 113 -16.75 -15.04 -15.63
CA ALA A 113 -16.56 -15.87 -14.43
C ALA A 113 -17.66 -15.50 -13.44
N ASN A 114 -18.52 -16.45 -13.10
CA ASN A 114 -19.73 -16.23 -12.30
C ASN A 114 -19.61 -16.81 -10.88
N THR A 115 -18.54 -17.56 -10.59
CA THR A 115 -18.30 -18.17 -9.26
C THR A 115 -16.89 -17.91 -8.75
N GLU A 116 -16.71 -17.96 -7.42
CA GLU A 116 -15.40 -17.81 -6.77
C GLU A 116 -14.39 -18.87 -7.27
N GLU A 117 -14.86 -20.09 -7.54
CA GLU A 117 -14.03 -21.17 -8.08
C GLU A 117 -13.54 -20.89 -9.51
N GLU A 118 -14.40 -20.33 -10.36
CA GLU A 118 -14.03 -19.90 -11.72
C GLU A 118 -13.02 -18.74 -11.67
N VAL A 119 -13.26 -17.75 -10.80
CA VAL A 119 -12.33 -16.63 -10.58
C VAL A 119 -10.95 -17.14 -10.12
N LYS A 120 -10.89 -18.09 -9.19
CA LYS A 120 -9.62 -18.68 -8.76
C LYS A 120 -8.92 -19.41 -9.91
N LYS A 121 -9.62 -20.19 -10.73
CA LYS A 121 -9.00 -20.89 -11.88
C LYS A 121 -8.44 -19.94 -12.94
N ILE A 122 -9.10 -18.81 -13.16
CA ILE A 122 -8.73 -17.83 -14.18
C ILE A 122 -7.65 -16.86 -13.68
N GLY A 123 -7.72 -16.44 -12.41
CA GLY A 123 -6.87 -15.40 -11.81
C GLY A 123 -5.62 -15.90 -11.05
N SER A 124 -5.39 -17.22 -10.97
CA SER A 124 -4.28 -17.82 -10.20
C SER A 124 -2.94 -17.91 -10.95
N SER A 125 -2.68 -17.01 -11.91
CA SER A 125 -1.34 -16.81 -12.51
C SER A 125 -0.77 -15.45 -12.11
#